data_AF-A0A818ZUF9-F1
#
_entry.id   AF-A0A818ZUF9-F1
#
_cell.length_a   1.000
_cell.length_b   1.000
_cell.length_c   1.000
_cell.angle_alpha   90.00
_cell.angle_beta   90.00
_cell.angle_gamma   90.00
#
_symmetry.space_group_name_H-M   'P 1'
#
loop_
_entity.id
_entity.type
_entity.pdbx_description
1 polymer ?
#
loop_
_entity_poly.entity_id
_entity_poly.type
_entity_poly.pdbx_seq_one_letter_code
_entity_poly.pdbx_strand_id
1 'polypeptide(L)'
;MNEDFDFRVVLLKIQNSLSDTDRKQLHFLFGEDIPRRLQSDGSLDTALETLQTLFDRVKISRNNSDYLVHALRAIERHDCAKRLL
;
A
#
# COMPACT_ATOMS: atom_id res chain seq x y z
N MET A 1 12.54 -9.97 17.43
CA MET A 1 11.67 -10.03 16.23
C MET A 1 11.86 -8.69 15.53
N ASN A 2 12.15 -8.67 14.22
CA ASN A 2 12.48 -7.43 13.53
C ASN A 2 11.16 -6.76 13.12
N GLU A 3 10.75 -5.70 13.79
CA GLU A 3 9.39 -5.15 13.68
C GLU A 3 9.04 -4.68 12.27
N ASP A 4 10.05 -4.26 11.50
CA ASP A 4 9.93 -3.90 10.08
C ASP A 4 9.62 -5.11 9.20
N PHE A 5 10.14 -6.30 9.57
CA PHE A 5 9.87 -7.53 8.85
C PHE A 5 8.40 -7.94 9.02
N ASP A 6 7.86 -7.85 10.23
CA ASP A 6 6.46 -8.19 10.51
C ASP A 6 5.50 -7.24 9.77
N PHE A 7 5.83 -5.95 9.71
CA PHE A 7 5.03 -4.98 8.96
C PHE A 7 5.05 -5.25 7.45
N ARG A 8 6.22 -5.57 6.87
CA ARG A 8 6.33 -5.96 5.45
C ARG A 8 5.50 -7.20 5.12
N VAL A 9 5.44 -8.17 6.03
CA VAL A 9 4.57 -9.36 5.87
C VAL A 9 3.09 -8.97 5.85
N VAL A 10 2.68 -8.00 6.67
CA VAL A 10 1.29 -7.48 6.64
C VAL A 10 0.99 -6.78 5.31
N LEU A 11 1.91 -5.95 4.79
CA LEU A 11 1.75 -5.29 3.50
C LEU A 11 1.59 -6.29 2.35
N LEU A 12 2.37 -7.37 2.34
CA LEU A 12 2.25 -8.46 1.37
C LEU A 12 0.87 -9.15 1.43
N LYS A 13 0.38 -9.42 2.65
CA LYS A 13 -0.95 -10.02 2.83
C LYS A 13 -2.07 -9.11 2.33
N ILE A 14 -1.96 -7.81 2.58
CA ILE A 14 -2.91 -6.80 2.08
C ILE A 14 -2.89 -6.82 0.56
N GLN A 15 -1.72 -6.70 -0.08
CA GLN A 15 -1.61 -6.73 -1.53
C GLN A 15 -2.23 -7.99 -2.16
N ASN A 16 -1.95 -9.16 -1.60
CA ASN A 16 -2.51 -10.43 -2.08
C ASN A 16 -4.03 -10.50 -1.92
N SER A 17 -4.61 -9.69 -1.02
CA SER A 17 -6.05 -9.59 -0.82
C SER A 17 -6.71 -8.56 -1.74
N LEU A 18 -5.94 -7.69 -2.40
CA LEU A 18 -6.43 -6.65 -3.30
C LEU A 18 -6.61 -7.21 -4.72
N SER A 19 -7.77 -6.94 -5.32
CA SER A 19 -8.04 -7.21 -6.73
C SER A 19 -7.27 -6.24 -7.63
N ASP A 20 -7.19 -6.54 -8.93
CA ASP A 20 -6.56 -5.64 -9.90
C ASP A 20 -7.23 -4.26 -9.94
N THR A 21 -8.55 -4.21 -9.73
CA THR A 21 -9.32 -2.96 -9.63
C THR A 21 -8.91 -2.17 -8.39
N ASP A 22 -8.83 -2.82 -7.22
CA ASP A 22 -8.41 -2.18 -5.97
C ASP A 22 -6.98 -1.63 -6.07
N ARG A 23 -6.08 -2.40 -6.70
CA ARG A 23 -4.69 -2.00 -6.94
C ARG A 23 -4.60 -0.76 -7.83
N LYS A 24 -5.41 -0.69 -8.89
CA LYS A 24 -5.49 0.49 -9.76
C LYS A 24 -6.03 1.71 -9.01
N GLN A 25 -7.05 1.53 -8.17
CA GLN A 25 -7.60 2.62 -7.37
C GLN A 25 -6.59 3.14 -6.34
N LEU A 26 -5.87 2.26 -5.64
CA LEU A 26 -4.79 2.67 -4.73
C LEU A 26 -3.66 3.36 -5.47
N HIS A 27 -3.25 2.83 -6.63
CA HIS A 27 -2.24 3.47 -7.46
C HIS A 27 -2.66 4.89 -7.87
N PHE A 28 -3.94 5.10 -8.19
CA PHE A 28 -4.48 6.43 -8.46
C PHE A 28 -4.42 7.34 -7.22
N LEU A 29 -4.87 6.87 -6.06
CA LEU A 29 -4.83 7.63 -4.80
C LEU A 29 -3.41 8.02 -4.40
N PHE A 30 -2.46 7.13 -4.63
CA PHE A 30 -1.05 7.35 -4.32
C PHE A 30 -0.29 8.06 -5.46
N GLY A 31 -0.94 8.34 -6.59
CA GLY A 31 -0.30 8.88 -7.79
C GLY A 31 0.39 10.22 -7.58
N GLU A 32 0.01 11.01 -6.57
CA GLU A 32 0.73 12.25 -6.24
C GLU A 32 2.01 12.00 -5.43
N ASP A 33 2.07 10.89 -4.69
CA ASP A 33 3.18 10.54 -3.80
C ASP A 33 4.18 9.55 -4.42
N ILE A 34 3.78 8.88 -5.50
CA ILE A 34 4.61 7.95 -6.27
C ILE A 34 5.25 8.68 -7.46
N PRO A 35 6.57 8.55 -7.68
CA PRO A 35 7.24 9.06 -8.88
C PRO A 35 6.60 8.58 -10.18
N ARG A 36 6.41 9.49 -11.15
CA ARG A 36 5.85 9.18 -12.49
C ARG A 36 6.51 7.98 -13.18
N ARG A 37 7.80 7.73 -12.93
CA ARG A 37 8.53 6.56 -13.46
C ARG A 37 7.89 5.22 -13.05
N LEU A 38 7.34 5.13 -11.84
CA LEU A 38 6.65 3.94 -11.32
C LEU A 38 5.18 3.87 -11.79
N GLN A 39 4.63 4.99 -12.28
CA GLN A 39 3.26 5.03 -12.82
C GLN A 39 3.17 4.59 -14.27
N SER A 40 4.29 4.61 -14.99
CA SER A 40 4.31 4.46 -16.45
C SER A 40 4.41 3.00 -16.92
N ASP A 41 4.79 2.08 -16.03
CA ASP A 41 5.12 0.70 -16.44
C ASP A 41 3.91 -0.24 -16.50
N GLY A 42 2.73 0.20 -16.06
CA GLY A 42 1.45 -0.48 -16.27
C GLY A 42 1.31 -1.89 -15.66
N SER A 43 2.37 -2.43 -15.06
CA SER A 43 2.43 -3.78 -14.50
C SER A 43 1.83 -3.79 -13.09
N LEU A 44 0.95 -4.75 -12.83
CA LEU A 44 0.25 -4.97 -11.56
C LEU A 44 1.18 -5.31 -10.38
N ASP A 45 2.47 -5.55 -10.63
CA ASP A 45 3.54 -5.68 -9.62
C ASP A 45 3.82 -4.35 -8.88
N THR A 46 3.36 -3.22 -9.45
CA THR A 46 3.49 -1.89 -8.86
C THR A 46 2.81 -1.72 -7.51
N ALA A 47 1.80 -2.52 -7.14
CA ALA A 47 1.13 -2.33 -5.83
C ALA A 47 2.06 -2.64 -4.66
N LEU A 48 2.90 -3.69 -4.76
CA LEU A 48 3.90 -3.98 -3.74
C LEU A 48 5.00 -2.93 -3.75
N GLU A 49 5.53 -2.61 -4.94
CA GLU A 49 6.58 -1.59 -5.09
C GLU A 49 6.10 -0.22 -4.61
N THR A 50 4.82 0.09 -4.77
CA THR A 50 4.18 1.29 -4.26
C THR A 50 4.14 1.28 -2.74
N LEU A 51 3.66 0.19 -2.13
CA LEU A 51 3.62 0.07 -0.68
C LEU A 51 5.03 0.06 -0.07
N GLN A 52 5.99 -0.61 -0.72
CA GLN A 52 7.40 -0.59 -0.35
C GLN A 52 8.02 0.80 -0.54
N THR A 53 7.72 1.50 -1.63
CA THR A 53 8.19 2.88 -1.87
C THR A 53 7.63 3.84 -0.84
N LEU A 54 6.35 3.71 -0.47
CA LEU A 54 5.74 4.51 0.60
C LEU A 54 6.37 4.18 1.96
N PHE A 55 6.71 2.92 2.20
CA PHE A 55 7.40 2.49 3.42
C PHE A 55 8.84 3.06 3.49
N ASP A 56 9.61 2.90 2.41
CA ASP A 56 10.99 3.37 2.30
C ASP A 56 11.08 4.91 2.33
N ARG A 57 10.00 5.62 1.93
CA ARG A 57 9.86 7.08 2.05
C ARG A 57 9.29 7.54 3.39
N VAL A 58 9.08 6.63 4.35
CA VAL A 58 8.55 6.92 5.70
C VAL A 58 7.12 7.49 5.69
N LYS A 59 6.41 7.39 4.55
CA LYS A 59 5.00 7.78 4.43
C LYS A 59 4.08 6.79 5.12
N ILE A 60 4.50 5.52 5.18
CA ILE A 60 3.82 4.48 5.95
C ILE A 60 4.83 3.73 6.81
N SER A 61 4.49 3.47 8.06
CA SER A 61 5.25 2.58 8.94
C SER A 61 4.28 1.90 9.90
N ARG A 62 4.77 0.96 10.71
CA ARG A 62 3.93 0.33 11.75
C ARG A 62 3.34 1.36 12.72
N ASN A 63 4.10 2.41 13.04
CA ASN A 63 3.68 3.47 13.96
C ASN A 63 2.98 4.63 13.25
N ASN A 64 2.89 4.58 11.92
CA ASN A 64 2.27 5.60 11.08
C ASN A 64 1.62 4.92 9.86
N SER A 65 0.56 4.15 10.09
CA SER A 65 -0.19 3.44 9.04
C SER A 65 -1.46 4.18 8.62
N ASP A 66 -1.79 5.31 9.27
CA ASP A 66 -3.03 6.07 9.05
C ASP A 66 -3.25 6.42 7.59
N TYR A 67 -2.18 6.84 6.89
CA TYR A 67 -2.25 7.15 5.46
C TYR A 67 -2.74 5.95 4.63
N LEU A 68 -2.21 4.75 4.89
CA LEU A 68 -2.64 3.52 4.21
C LEU A 68 -4.04 3.09 4.65
N VAL A 69 -4.38 3.26 5.93
CA VAL A 69 -5.72 2.98 6.47
C VAL A 69 -6.78 3.86 5.79
N HIS A 70 -6.50 5.15 5.64
CA HIS A 70 -7.40 6.07 4.95
C HIS A 70 -7.56 5.72 3.47
N ALA A 71 -6.46 5.39 2.78
CA ALA A 71 -6.51 4.97 1.38
C ALA A 71 -7.31 3.67 1.18
N LEU A 72 -7.12 2.68 2.05
CA LEU A 72 -7.87 1.41 2.01
C LEU A 72 -9.36 1.60 2.31
N ARG A 73 -9.71 2.51 3.23
CA ARG A 73 -11.11 2.88 3.48
C ARG A 73 -11.74 3.61 2.29
N ALA A 74 -10.97 4.46 1.61
CA ALA A 74 -11.45 5.20 0.43
C ALA A 74 -11.81 4.27 -0.75
N ILE A 75 -11.18 3.11 -0.85
CA ILE A 75 -11.52 2.07 -1.84
C ILE A 75 -12.41 0.96 -1.26
N GLU A 76 -13.09 1.23 -0.15
CA GLU A 76 -14.01 0.32 0.54
C GLU A 76 -13.39 -1.00 1.08
N ARG A 77 -12.06 -1.10 1.11
CA ARG A 77 -11.29 -2.23 1.66
C ARG A 77 -11.08 -2.13 3.17
N HIS A 78 -12.20 -2.07 3.88
CA HIS A 78 -12.26 -2.03 5.34
C HIS A 78 -11.62 -3.25 6.01
N ASP A 79 -11.65 -4.40 5.34
CA ASP A 79 -11.02 -5.64 5.77
C ASP A 79 -9.49 -5.53 5.82
N CYS A 80 -8.89 -4.92 4.81
CA CYS A 80 -7.45 -4.64 4.77
C CYS A 80 -7.05 -3.56 5.76
N ALA A 81 -7.87 -2.51 5.91
CA ALA A 81 -7.63 -1.44 6.88
C ALA A 81 -7.58 -1.96 8.33
N LYS A 82 -8.46 -2.91 8.69
CA LYS A 82 -8.47 -3.55 10.02
C LYS A 82 -7.21 -4.36 10.34
N ARG A 83 -6.43 -4.77 9.33
CA ARG A 83 -5.19 -5.54 9.53
C ARG A 83 -3.99 -4.66 9.90
N LEU A 84 -4.14 -3.33 9.79
CA LEU A 84 -3.12 -2.32 10.07
C LEU A 84 -3.31 -1.61 11.41
N LEU A 85 -4.44 -1.89 12.09
CA LEU A 85 -4.81 -1.42 13.43
C LEU A 85 -4.54 -2.53 14.45
#